data_AF-A0A9P4QXZ4-F1
#
_entry.id   AF-A0A9P4QXZ4-F1
#
_cell.length_a   1.000
_cell.length_b   1.000
_cell.length_c   1.000
_cell.angle_alpha   90.00
_cell.angle_beta   90.00
_cell.angle_gamma   90.00
#
_symmetry.space_group_name_H-M   'P 1'
#
loop_
_entity.id
_entity.type
_entity.pdbx_description
1 polymer ?
#
loop_
_entity_poly.entity_id
_entity_poly.type
_entity_poly.pdbx_seq_one_letter_code
_entity_poly.pdbx_strand_id
1 'polypeptide(L)'
;CLGCDLAFHTYSLMISHLESGTCDSGIDQIDLNETTARCKYWSHFIDRDYVDDLLERQPISSMGRYADTCDDDFDKLSALFKHVESHDCDQTLEDDYIRKLMRWLEMCHGDYGKFADKRCAVGLICVHIPYAALRYPSQRLVQGRRSY
;
A
#
# COMPACT_ATOMS: atom_id res chain seq x y z
N CYS A 1 12.73 3.86 3.94
CA CYS A 1 11.36 3.73 3.43
C CYS A 1 11.46 2.85 2.19
N LEU A 2 10.36 2.26 1.70
CA LEU A 2 10.43 1.53 0.43
C LEU A 2 10.78 2.48 -0.73
N GLY A 3 10.23 3.70 -0.74
CA GLY A 3 10.43 4.64 -1.85
C GLY A 3 11.40 5.81 -1.60
N CYS A 4 11.80 6.08 -0.35
CA CYS A 4 12.64 7.22 0.01
C CYS A 4 13.68 6.88 1.09
N ASP A 5 14.61 7.80 1.32
CA ASP A 5 15.75 7.59 2.23
C ASP A 5 15.39 7.72 3.73
N LEU A 6 14.13 8.03 4.07
CA LEU A 6 13.69 8.15 5.46
C LEU A 6 13.71 6.80 6.18
N ALA A 7 14.33 6.73 7.35
CA ALA A 7 14.32 5.56 8.22
C ALA A 7 13.16 5.62 9.22
N PHE A 8 12.58 4.46 9.53
CA PHE A 8 11.46 4.32 10.48
C PHE A 8 11.80 3.25 11.53
N HIS A 9 11.26 3.43 12.74
CA HIS A 9 11.47 2.48 13.83
C HIS A 9 10.70 1.16 13.63
N THR A 10 9.54 1.22 12.98
CA THR A 10 8.69 0.05 12.74
C THR A 10 8.22 0.01 11.29
N TYR A 11 7.80 -1.18 10.83
CA TYR A 11 7.32 -1.37 9.47
C TYR A 11 5.95 -0.69 9.30
N SER A 12 5.09 -0.77 10.32
CA SER A 12 3.78 -0.08 10.33
C SER A 12 3.91 1.44 10.11
N LEU A 13 4.90 2.09 10.73
CA LEU A 13 5.15 3.53 10.56
C LEU A 13 5.65 3.86 9.14
N MET A 14 6.51 3.02 8.58
CA MET A 14 6.97 3.18 7.20
C MET A 14 5.80 3.06 6.20
N ILE A 15 4.93 2.06 6.38
CA ILE A 15 3.75 1.88 5.54
C ILE A 15 2.79 3.05 5.71
N SER A 16 2.58 3.52 6.95
CA SER A 16 1.73 4.70 7.22
C SER A 16 2.25 5.96 6.51
N HIS A 17 3.57 6.15 6.46
CA HIS A 17 4.19 7.23 5.69
C HIS A 17 3.87 7.14 4.19
N LEU A 18 3.92 5.95 3.60
CA LEU A 18 3.53 5.74 2.21
C LEU A 18 2.03 6.00 2.00
N GLU A 19 1.17 5.42 2.84
CA GLU A 19 -0.29 5.59 2.77
C GLU A 19 -0.74 7.05 2.92
N SER A 20 0.03 7.88 3.63
CA SER A 20 -0.27 9.30 3.77
C SER A 20 -0.13 10.11 2.47
N GLY A 21 0.52 9.53 1.45
CA GLY A 21 0.79 10.19 0.17
C GLY A 21 1.82 11.33 0.25
N THR A 22 2.51 11.47 1.39
CA THR A 22 3.56 12.50 1.57
C THR A 22 4.96 12.00 1.23
N CYS A 23 5.11 10.75 0.77
CA CYS A 23 6.39 10.22 0.35
C CYS A 23 6.84 10.85 -0.97
N ASP A 24 8.07 11.31 -1.05
CA ASP A 24 8.64 11.90 -2.27
C ASP A 24 8.72 10.93 -3.45
N SER A 25 8.67 9.62 -3.17
CA SER A 25 8.62 8.58 -4.20
C SER A 25 7.32 8.56 -4.99
N GLY A 26 6.27 9.22 -4.48
CA GLY A 26 4.93 9.22 -5.07
C GLY A 26 4.13 7.95 -4.82
N ILE A 27 4.68 6.96 -4.09
CA ILE A 27 3.93 5.77 -3.67
C ILE A 27 2.88 6.19 -2.65
N ASP A 28 1.63 5.81 -2.91
CA ASP A 28 0.49 6.11 -2.04
C ASP A 28 -0.29 4.85 -1.60
N GLN A 29 -1.41 5.06 -0.91
CA GLN A 29 -2.29 3.97 -0.45
C GLN A 29 -2.83 3.14 -1.63
N ILE A 30 -3.12 3.77 -2.77
CA ILE A 30 -3.68 3.07 -3.94
C ILE A 30 -2.64 2.14 -4.54
N ASP A 31 -1.39 2.58 -4.63
CA ASP A 31 -0.28 1.75 -5.11
C ASP A 31 -0.03 0.54 -4.19
N LEU A 32 -0.07 0.76 -2.87
CA LEU A 32 0.09 -0.31 -1.89
C LEU A 32 -1.06 -1.31 -1.95
N ASN A 33 -2.29 -0.83 -2.06
CA ASN A 33 -3.50 -1.64 -2.22
C ASN A 33 -3.41 -2.54 -3.45
N GLU A 34 -3.11 -1.95 -4.61
CA GLU A 34 -2.97 -2.70 -5.87
C GLU A 34 -1.83 -3.73 -5.78
N THR A 35 -0.67 -3.31 -5.25
CA THR A 35 0.49 -4.20 -5.09
C THR A 35 0.16 -5.39 -4.20
N THR A 36 -0.59 -5.15 -3.14
CA THR A 36 -0.99 -6.17 -2.17
C THR A 36 -2.00 -7.14 -2.79
N ALA A 37 -2.98 -6.65 -3.56
CA ALA A 37 -3.91 -7.49 -4.33
C ALA A 37 -3.22 -8.33 -5.42
N ARG A 38 -2.10 -7.85 -5.98
CA ARG A 38 -1.27 -8.62 -6.93
C ARG A 38 -0.42 -9.70 -6.27
N CYS A 39 -0.28 -9.70 -4.94
CA CYS A 39 0.53 -10.69 -4.25
C CYS A 39 -0.05 -12.09 -4.39
N LYS A 40 0.79 -13.11 -4.63
CA LYS A 40 0.34 -14.50 -4.76
C LYS A 40 -0.49 -15.00 -3.56
N TYR A 41 -0.24 -14.45 -2.38
CA TYR A 41 -0.88 -14.87 -1.13
C TYR A 41 -2.01 -13.92 -0.71
N TRP A 42 -2.55 -13.10 -1.61
CA TRP A 42 -3.58 -12.11 -1.32
C TRP A 42 -4.75 -12.69 -0.52
N SER A 43 -5.15 -13.94 -0.76
CA SER A 43 -6.28 -14.58 -0.10
C SER A 43 -6.10 -14.81 1.41
N HIS A 44 -4.90 -14.57 1.93
CA HIS A 44 -4.61 -14.65 3.37
C HIS A 44 -4.84 -13.34 4.11
N PHE A 45 -4.97 -12.23 3.38
CA PHE A 45 -5.06 -10.91 3.96
C PHE A 45 -6.01 -9.99 3.21
N ILE A 46 -6.69 -10.44 2.16
CA ILE A 46 -7.73 -9.67 1.47
C ILE A 46 -8.91 -10.59 1.23
N ASP A 47 -10.12 -10.11 1.56
CA ASP A 47 -11.32 -10.76 1.09
C ASP A 47 -11.38 -10.71 -0.45
N ARG A 48 -11.75 -11.83 -1.05
CA ARG A 48 -11.92 -11.99 -2.49
C ARG A 48 -12.82 -10.91 -3.09
N ASP A 49 -13.84 -10.48 -2.36
CA ASP A 49 -14.82 -9.50 -2.85
C ASP A 49 -14.19 -8.13 -3.12
N TYR A 50 -13.04 -7.81 -2.51
CA TYR A 50 -12.35 -6.53 -2.70
C TYR A 50 -11.14 -6.61 -3.65
N VAL A 51 -10.72 -7.79 -4.09
CA VAL A 51 -9.50 -7.95 -4.90
C VAL A 51 -9.60 -7.22 -6.23
N ASP A 52 -10.73 -7.39 -6.93
CA ASP A 52 -10.93 -6.76 -8.24
C ASP A 52 -10.95 -5.23 -8.11
N ASP A 53 -11.64 -4.69 -7.10
CA ASP A 53 -11.66 -3.25 -6.80
C ASP A 53 -10.26 -2.69 -6.51
N LEU A 54 -9.45 -3.43 -5.73
CA LEU A 54 -8.06 -3.06 -5.42
C LEU A 54 -7.17 -3.08 -6.67
N LEU A 55 -7.34 -4.08 -7.55
CA LEU A 55 -6.62 -4.18 -8.82
C LEU A 55 -7.02 -3.09 -9.81
N GLU A 56 -8.28 -2.68 -9.79
CA GLU A 56 -8.82 -1.58 -10.60
C GLU A 56 -8.57 -0.20 -9.98
N ARG A 57 -7.79 -0.14 -8.89
CA ARG A 57 -7.40 1.10 -8.19
C ARG A 57 -8.62 1.93 -7.76
N GLN A 58 -9.74 1.27 -7.47
CA GLN A 58 -10.96 1.96 -7.07
C GLN A 58 -10.82 2.54 -5.66
N PRO A 59 -11.44 3.69 -5.38
CA PRO A 59 -11.54 4.21 -4.02
C PRO A 59 -12.51 3.32 -3.23
N ILE A 60 -11.95 2.43 -2.42
CA ILE A 60 -12.75 1.45 -1.68
C ILE A 60 -13.37 2.11 -0.46
N SER A 61 -14.62 1.76 -0.17
CA SER A 61 -15.31 2.22 1.05
C SER A 61 -14.59 1.77 2.32
N SER A 62 -14.96 2.33 3.47
CA SER A 62 -14.31 2.12 4.77
C SER A 62 -14.60 0.76 5.42
N MET A 63 -15.15 -0.21 4.71
CA MET A 63 -15.24 -1.60 5.19
C MET A 63 -13.84 -2.21 5.11
N GLY A 64 -13.39 -2.83 6.20
CA GLY A 64 -12.02 -3.31 6.31
C GLY A 64 -11.71 -4.32 5.21
N ARG A 65 -10.50 -4.19 4.70
CA ARG A 65 -10.00 -4.78 3.45
C ARG A 65 -8.94 -5.83 3.74
N TYR A 66 -8.28 -5.65 4.89
CA TYR A 66 -7.22 -6.49 5.35
C TYR A 66 -7.68 -7.31 6.53
N ALA A 67 -7.62 -8.63 6.39
CA ALA A 67 -7.91 -9.55 7.47
C ALA A 67 -6.61 -10.12 8.03
N ASP A 68 -6.59 -10.34 9.33
CA ASP A 68 -5.57 -11.13 10.02
C ASP A 68 -6.13 -12.51 10.41
N THR A 69 -5.38 -13.32 11.15
CA THR A 69 -5.91 -14.59 11.70
C THR A 69 -6.85 -14.39 12.89
N CYS A 70 -7.06 -13.16 13.32
CA CYS A 70 -7.86 -12.80 14.48
C CYS A 70 -9.25 -12.29 14.12
N ASP A 71 -9.61 -12.37 12.84
CA ASP A 71 -10.93 -11.99 12.32
C ASP A 71 -11.19 -10.47 12.49
N ASP A 72 -10.12 -9.68 12.63
CA ASP A 72 -10.19 -8.23 12.64
C ASP A 72 -10.00 -7.69 11.22
N ASP A 73 -10.86 -6.75 10.84
CA ASP A 73 -10.83 -6.11 9.53
C ASP A 73 -10.19 -4.70 9.60
N PHE A 74 -9.16 -4.46 8.79
CA PHE A 74 -8.44 -3.19 8.73
C PHE A 74 -8.61 -2.47 7.39
N ASP A 75 -8.80 -1.15 7.43
CA ASP A 75 -8.93 -0.29 6.24
C ASP A 75 -7.58 0.08 5.60
N LYS A 76 -6.48 -0.15 6.35
CA LYS A 76 -5.11 0.24 6.01
C LYS A 76 -4.13 -0.90 6.27
N LEU A 77 -3.11 -1.01 5.42
CA LEU A 77 -1.98 -1.92 5.64
C LEU A 77 -1.20 -1.52 6.89
N SER A 78 -1.04 -0.22 7.15
CA SER A 78 -0.37 0.23 8.37
C SER A 78 -1.08 -0.22 9.64
N ALA A 79 -2.42 -0.32 9.61
CA ALA A 79 -3.20 -0.81 10.73
C ALA A 79 -3.02 -2.32 10.94
N LEU A 80 -3.06 -3.11 9.87
CA LEU A 80 -2.72 -4.54 9.92
C LEU A 80 -1.32 -4.77 10.51
N PHE A 81 -0.30 -4.09 9.98
CA PHE A 81 1.08 -4.25 10.50
C PHE A 81 1.22 -3.77 11.94
N LYS A 82 0.50 -2.72 12.32
CA LYS A 82 0.52 -2.23 13.71
C LYS A 82 -0.09 -3.25 14.67
N HIS A 83 -1.18 -3.91 14.27
CA HIS A 83 -1.81 -4.99 15.05
C HIS A 83 -0.83 -6.18 15.22
N VAL A 84 -0.20 -6.61 14.13
CA VAL A 84 0.80 -7.70 14.17
C VAL A 84 2.05 -7.31 14.98
N GLU A 85 2.43 -6.03 14.99
CA GLU A 85 3.55 -5.50 15.79
C GLU A 85 3.22 -5.34 17.29
N SER A 86 1.95 -5.11 17.65
CA SER A 86 1.57 -4.93 19.06
C SER A 86 1.48 -6.24 19.84
N HIS A 87 1.55 -7.39 19.15
CA HIS A 87 1.33 -8.72 19.75
C HIS A 87 -0.03 -8.85 20.45
N ASP A 88 -1.04 -8.09 19.98
CA ASP A 88 -2.42 -8.22 20.46
C ASP A 88 -3.06 -9.54 19.99
N CYS A 89 -2.44 -10.21 19.01
CA CYS A 89 -2.79 -11.52 18.50
C CYS A 89 -1.63 -12.53 18.53
N ASP A 90 -1.97 -13.80 18.29
CA ASP A 90 -1.01 -14.88 18.07
C ASP A 90 -0.23 -14.73 16.74
N GLN A 91 -0.62 -13.78 15.89
CA GLN A 91 0.08 -13.45 14.65
C GLN A 91 1.23 -12.47 14.92
N THR A 92 2.35 -12.71 14.28
CA THR A 92 3.60 -11.98 14.44
C THR A 92 4.18 -11.58 13.09
N LEU A 93 5.12 -10.64 13.08
CA LEU A 93 5.86 -10.30 11.86
C LEU A 93 6.68 -11.49 11.31
N GLU A 94 6.90 -12.52 12.14
CA GLU A 94 7.57 -13.74 11.74
C GLU A 94 6.63 -14.73 11.04
N ASP A 95 5.32 -14.52 11.06
CA ASP A 95 4.40 -15.39 10.37
C ASP A 95 4.66 -15.45 8.88
N ASP A 96 4.50 -16.65 8.35
CA ASP A 96 4.96 -17.02 7.02
C ASP A 96 4.35 -16.12 5.94
N TYR A 97 3.06 -15.78 6.07
CA TYR A 97 2.33 -14.95 5.12
C TYR A 97 2.62 -13.46 5.28
N ILE A 98 2.75 -12.97 6.52
CA ILE A 98 3.13 -11.57 6.80
C ILE A 98 4.53 -11.29 6.24
N ARG A 99 5.48 -12.19 6.49
CA ARG A 99 6.85 -12.09 5.96
C ARG A 99 6.89 -12.14 4.44
N LYS A 100 6.06 -12.98 3.81
CA LYS A 100 5.92 -13.06 2.35
C LYS A 100 5.34 -11.76 1.77
N LEU A 101 4.37 -11.14 2.45
CA LEU A 101 3.81 -9.85 2.06
C LEU A 101 4.85 -8.73 2.17
N MET A 102 5.59 -8.63 3.27
CA MET A 102 6.65 -7.64 3.44
C MET A 102 7.70 -7.75 2.32
N ARG A 103 8.20 -8.96 2.06
CA ARG A 103 9.16 -9.21 0.97
C ARG A 103 8.61 -8.86 -0.40
N TRP A 104 7.32 -9.11 -0.63
CA TRP A 104 6.66 -8.76 -1.89
C TRP A 104 6.63 -7.25 -2.09
N LEU A 105 6.25 -6.49 -1.05
CA LEU A 105 6.25 -5.03 -1.08
C LEU A 105 7.66 -4.46 -1.27
N GLU A 106 8.65 -5.01 -0.58
CA GLU A 106 10.07 -4.64 -0.73
C GLU A 106 10.58 -4.91 -2.15
N MET A 107 10.19 -6.02 -2.77
CA MET A 107 10.57 -6.35 -4.14
C MET A 107 9.93 -5.41 -5.16
N CYS A 108 8.66 -5.02 -4.94
CA CYS A 108 7.93 -4.13 -5.84
C CYS A 108 8.37 -2.67 -5.73
N HIS A 109 8.72 -2.21 -4.53
CA HIS A 109 8.92 -0.78 -4.24
C HIS A 109 10.33 -0.42 -3.75
N GLY A 110 11.11 -1.37 -3.26
CA GLY A 110 12.44 -1.12 -2.69
C GLY A 110 13.53 -0.84 -3.72
N ASP A 111 14.72 -0.46 -3.24
CA ASP A 111 15.86 0.02 -4.05
C ASP A 111 16.46 -1.04 -5.00
N TYR A 112 16.11 -2.32 -4.83
CA TYR A 112 16.36 -3.37 -5.83
C TYR A 112 15.64 -3.10 -7.17
N GLY A 113 14.63 -2.22 -7.18
CA GLY A 113 13.94 -1.71 -8.35
C GLY A 113 14.79 -0.81 -9.26
N LYS A 114 15.94 -0.28 -8.79
CA LYS A 114 16.84 0.54 -9.65
C LYS A 114 17.61 -0.28 -10.69
N PHE A 115 17.60 -1.62 -10.58
CA PHE A 115 18.14 -2.54 -11.59
C PHE A 115 17.11 -3.54 -12.15
N ALA A 116 15.88 -3.58 -11.61
CA ALA A 116 14.83 -4.46 -12.10
C ALA A 116 14.05 -3.81 -13.26
N ASP A 117 14.76 -3.57 -14.36
CA ASP A 117 14.13 -3.53 -15.68
C ASP A 117 13.41 -4.90 -15.88
N LYS A 118 12.06 -4.85 -15.86
CA LYS A 118 11.14 -5.82 -16.51
C LYS A 118 10.90 -7.21 -15.87
N ARG A 119 10.97 -7.41 -14.55
CA ARG A 119 10.67 -8.74 -13.97
C ARG A 119 9.78 -8.79 -12.71
N CYS A 120 8.74 -7.96 -12.63
CA CYS A 120 7.49 -8.41 -11.97
C CYS A 120 6.81 -9.45 -12.90
N ALA A 121 7.44 -10.62 -13.01
CA ALA A 121 7.06 -11.69 -13.92
C ALA A 121 6.27 -12.76 -13.17
N VAL A 122 4.98 -12.51 -12.99
CA VAL A 122 3.98 -13.57 -13.20
C VAL A 122 3.05 -12.98 -14.26
N GLY A 123 3.20 -13.46 -15.48
CA GLY A 123 2.73 -12.78 -16.69
C GLY A 123 1.27 -12.36 -16.63
N LEU A 124 1.03 -11.06 -16.77
CA LEU A 124 0.07 -10.41 -17.67
C LEU A 124 0.10 -8.90 -17.41
N ILE A 125 0.76 -8.19 -18.33
CA ILE A 125 0.50 -6.79 -18.74
C ILE A 125 0.35 -5.79 -17.58
N CYS A 126 1.46 -5.23 -17.10
CA CYS A 126 1.45 -3.86 -16.58
C CYS A 126 1.58 -2.91 -17.78
N VAL A 127 0.46 -2.29 -18.18
CA VAL A 127 0.51 -1.17 -19.12
C VAL A 127 1.28 -0.05 -18.43
N HIS A 128 2.41 0.29 -19.03
CA HIS A 128 3.28 1.38 -18.65
C HIS A 128 2.51 2.71 -18.77
N ILE A 129 2.01 3.26 -17.67
CA ILE A 129 1.71 4.69 -17.59
C ILE A 129 2.82 5.33 -16.76
N PRO A 130 3.74 6.09 -17.39
CA PRO A 130 4.73 6.85 -16.62
C PRO A 130 4.00 7.81 -15.68
N TYR A 131 4.26 7.65 -14.39
CA TYR A 131 3.67 8.39 -13.26
C TYR A 131 3.95 9.91 -13.26
N ALA A 132 4.54 10.45 -14.33
CA ALA A 132 4.84 11.87 -14.50
C ALA A 132 3.74 12.67 -15.24
N ALA A 133 2.66 12.04 -15.73
CA ALA A 133 1.72 12.70 -16.64
C ALA A 133 0.30 12.99 -16.10
N LEU A 134 -0.05 12.61 -14.86
CA LEU A 134 -1.43 12.78 -14.34
C LEU A 134 -1.56 13.65 -13.07
N ARG A 135 -0.53 14.41 -12.69
CA ARG A 135 -0.72 15.49 -11.70
C ARG A 135 -1.47 16.66 -12.35
N TYR A 136 -2.80 16.59 -12.36
CA TYR A 136 -3.63 17.80 -12.44
C TYR A 136 -3.33 18.67 -11.21
N PRO A 137 -2.98 19.96 -11.38
CA PRO A 137 -2.80 20.85 -10.26
C PRO A 137 -4.17 21.18 -9.66
N SER A 138 -4.46 20.63 -8.47
CA SER A 138 -5.51 21.16 -7.59
C SER A 138 -5.05 22.52 -7.06
N GLN A 139 -5.35 23.57 -7.83
CA GLN A 139 -5.26 24.94 -7.31
C GLN A 139 -6.39 25.13 -6.29
N ARG A 140 -5.99 25.18 -5.01
CA ARG A 140 -6.68 25.95 -3.99
C ARG A 140 -6.96 27.35 -4.52
N LEU A 141 -8.23 27.73 -4.59
CA LEU A 141 -8.62 29.12 -4.38
C LEU A 141 -9.47 29.18 -3.10
N VAL A 142 -8.76 29.41 -2.00
CA VAL A 142 -9.32 30.05 -0.82
C VAL A 142 -9.19 31.55 -1.03
N GLN A 143 -10.32 32.23 -1.16
CA GLN A 143 -10.54 33.65 -0.87
C GLN A 143 -12.06 33.79 -0.74
N GLY A 144 -12.67 34.13 0.40
CA GLY A 144 -12.27 35.14 1.37
C GLY A 144 -13.01 36.45 1.07
N ARG A 145 -14.24 36.59 1.61
CA ARG A 145 -14.98 37.81 2.00
C ARG A 145 -14.80 39.11 1.16
N ARG A 146 -15.91 39.74 0.72
CA ARG A 146 -16.61 40.88 1.38
C ARG A 146 -17.60 41.58 0.44
N SER A 147 -18.62 42.15 1.08
CA SER A 147 -19.64 43.13 0.67
C SER A 147 -19.19 44.21 -0.32
N TYR A 148 -20.10 44.65 -1.20
CA TYR A 148 -20.81 45.94 -1.15
C TYR A 148 -22.16 45.80 -1.88
#